data_AF-A0A850AVP9-F1
#
_entry.id   AF-A0A850AVP9-F1
#
_cell.length_a   1.000
_cell.length_b   1.000
_cell.length_c   1.000
_cell.angle_alpha   90.00
_cell.angle_beta   90.00
_cell.angle_gamma   90.00
#
_symmetry.space_group_name_H-M   'P 1'
#
loop_
_entity.id
_entity.type
_entity.pdbx_description
1 polymer ?
#
loop_
_entity_poly.entity_id
_entity_poly.type
_entity_poly.pdbx_seq_one_letter_code
_entity_poly.pdbx_strand_id
1 'polypeptide(L)'
;MITKPDGIAHHSHASASLSQDRFSKTRSDHAMELAADYAELIEDLQRLNGEARIVDMATHLGTSHVTVVGKLNRLVRDGIVRRQRHRAVFLTDEGKRLAAQARERHATVRSVLLAIGCPPEIAERDAEGIEHHISPETLAAFGRFLRQRAGDGDGTR
;
A
#
# COMPACT_ATOMS: atom_id res chain seq x y z
N MET A 1 -15.23 14.25 65.69
CA MET A 1 -13.95 14.40 64.97
C MET A 1 -13.86 13.26 63.97
N ILE A 2 -13.75 13.60 62.68
CA ILE A 2 -13.95 12.72 61.53
C ILE A 2 -12.63 12.03 61.18
N THR A 3 -12.59 10.70 61.15
CA THR A 3 -11.51 9.91 60.54
C THR A 3 -11.98 9.41 59.17
N LYS A 4 -11.32 9.85 58.10
CA LYS A 4 -11.46 9.27 56.76
C LYS A 4 -10.57 8.03 56.64
N PRO A 5 -11.00 6.95 55.97
CA PRO A 5 -10.09 5.89 55.55
C PRO A 5 -9.48 6.19 54.18
N ASP A 6 -8.23 5.81 54.04
CA ASP A 6 -7.42 5.88 52.83
C ASP A 6 -7.81 4.82 51.79
N GLY A 7 -7.81 5.26 50.53
CA GLY A 7 -7.26 4.59 49.34
C GLY A 7 -7.70 3.16 48.98
N ILE A 8 -8.36 3.02 47.82
CA ILE A 8 -7.92 2.10 46.74
C ILE A 8 -8.24 2.77 45.39
N ALA A 9 -7.21 3.25 44.69
CA ALA A 9 -7.30 3.54 43.26
C ALA A 9 -6.57 2.42 42.53
N HIS A 10 -7.30 1.49 41.94
CA HIS A 10 -6.76 0.63 40.90
C HIS A 10 -7.80 0.40 39.81
N HIS A 11 -7.29 0.44 38.57
CA HIS A 11 -7.90 0.04 37.30
C HIS A 11 -8.18 1.19 36.31
N SER A 12 -7.12 1.74 35.71
CA SER A 12 -7.19 2.30 34.35
C SER A 12 -5.83 2.22 33.63
N HIS A 13 -5.34 1.00 33.38
CA HIS A 13 -4.17 0.78 32.50
C HIS A 13 -4.48 -0.06 31.25
N ALA A 14 -5.54 -0.90 31.27
CA ALA A 14 -5.89 -1.75 30.12
C ALA A 14 -6.50 -0.96 28.92
N SER A 15 -7.18 0.16 29.18
CA SER A 15 -7.82 0.98 28.14
C SER A 15 -6.81 1.81 27.32
N ALA A 16 -5.67 2.17 27.93
CA ALA A 16 -4.65 3.00 27.29
C ALA A 16 -3.79 2.22 26.27
N SER A 17 -3.50 0.94 26.52
CA SER A 17 -2.66 0.15 25.58
C SER A 17 -3.43 -0.26 24.32
N LEU A 18 -4.71 -0.66 24.45
CA LEU A 18 -5.57 -1.02 23.31
C LEU A 18 -5.80 0.15 22.33
N SER A 19 -5.81 1.39 22.82
CA SER A 19 -5.91 2.58 21.98
C SER A 19 -4.59 2.93 21.30
N GLN A 20 -3.45 2.88 22.02
CA GLN A 20 -2.12 3.11 21.42
C GLN A 20 -1.78 2.10 20.31
N ASP A 21 -2.11 0.82 20.50
CA ASP A 21 -1.82 -0.24 19.53
C ASP A 21 -2.63 -0.07 18.22
N ARG A 22 -3.89 0.35 18.32
CA ARG A 22 -4.75 0.60 17.15
C ARG A 22 -4.24 1.77 16.32
N PHE A 23 -3.87 2.89 16.95
CA PHE A 23 -3.30 4.03 16.23
C PHE A 23 -1.92 3.71 15.63
N SER A 24 -1.14 2.83 16.26
CA SER A 24 0.15 2.38 15.74
C SER A 24 -0.02 1.55 14.46
N LYS A 25 -0.94 0.57 14.48
CA LYS A 25 -1.22 -0.28 13.33
C LYS A 25 -1.70 0.51 12.12
N THR A 26 -2.71 1.36 12.28
CA THR A 26 -3.23 2.20 11.18
C THR A 26 -2.14 3.07 10.56
N ARG A 27 -1.22 3.64 11.36
CA ARG A 27 -0.10 4.43 10.83
C ARG A 27 0.91 3.60 10.05
N SER A 28 1.13 2.35 10.45
CA SER A 28 2.02 1.43 9.74
C SER A 28 1.41 1.03 8.40
N ASP A 29 0.13 0.67 8.40
CA ASP A 29 -0.58 0.25 7.20
C ASP A 29 -0.57 1.39 6.15
N HIS A 30 -0.96 2.62 6.54
CA HIS A 30 -0.86 3.80 5.66
C HIS A 30 0.55 4.16 5.20
N ALA A 31 1.57 3.80 5.98
CA ALA A 31 2.95 4.01 5.55
C ALA A 31 3.38 3.03 4.47
N MET A 32 2.92 1.78 4.56
CA MET A 32 3.18 0.74 3.58
C MET A 32 2.46 1.01 2.26
N GLU A 33 1.18 1.42 2.33
CA GLU A 33 0.39 1.89 1.17
C GLU A 33 1.15 2.98 0.42
N LEU A 34 1.47 4.07 1.11
CA LEU A 34 2.19 5.19 0.50
C LEU A 34 3.55 4.79 -0.09
N ALA A 35 4.25 3.83 0.54
CA ALA A 35 5.51 3.35 0.01
C ALA A 35 5.33 2.53 -1.27
N ALA A 36 4.28 1.71 -1.35
CA ALA A 36 3.92 0.95 -2.54
C ALA A 36 3.53 1.90 -3.68
N ASP A 37 2.62 2.85 -3.45
CA ASP A 37 2.14 3.80 -4.47
C ASP A 37 3.31 4.59 -5.09
N TYR A 38 4.21 5.09 -4.23
CA TYR A 38 5.38 5.81 -4.71
C TYR A 38 6.35 4.90 -5.45
N ALA A 39 6.52 3.64 -5.00
CA ALA A 39 7.41 2.71 -5.66
C ALA A 39 6.90 2.36 -7.06
N GLU A 40 5.60 2.12 -7.22
CA GLU A 40 4.96 1.88 -8.52
C GLU A 40 5.05 3.10 -9.42
N LEU A 41 4.68 4.29 -8.93
CA LEU A 41 4.75 5.52 -9.71
C LEU A 41 6.17 5.81 -10.19
N ILE A 42 7.19 5.60 -9.34
CA ILE A 42 8.59 5.78 -9.73
C ILE A 42 8.97 4.80 -10.83
N GLU A 43 8.58 3.53 -10.72
CA GLU A 43 8.88 2.54 -11.75
C GLU A 43 8.18 2.85 -13.08
N ASP A 44 6.92 3.30 -13.02
CA ASP A 44 6.15 3.70 -14.19
C ASP A 44 6.77 4.89 -14.90
N LEU A 45 7.15 5.94 -14.17
CA LEU A 45 7.84 7.09 -14.74
C LEU A 45 9.21 6.69 -15.31
N GLN A 46 9.95 5.79 -14.66
CA GLN A 46 11.21 5.26 -15.20
C GLN A 46 11.00 4.49 -16.50
N ARG A 47 9.95 3.68 -16.59
CA ARG A 47 9.62 2.92 -17.79
C ARG A 47 9.14 3.81 -18.94
N LEU A 48 8.34 4.83 -18.64
CA LEU A 48 7.76 5.73 -19.64
C LEU A 48 8.75 6.79 -20.12
N ASN A 49 9.51 7.38 -19.20
CA ASN A 49 10.32 8.58 -19.46
C ASN A 49 11.84 8.34 -19.33
N GLY A 50 12.25 7.13 -18.94
CA GLY A 50 13.65 6.79 -18.63
C GLY A 50 14.12 7.23 -17.23
N GLU A 51 13.39 8.14 -16.57
CA GLU A 51 13.70 8.59 -15.22
C GLU A 51 12.43 9.07 -14.48
N ALA A 52 12.45 8.96 -13.15
CA ALA A 52 11.41 9.53 -12.29
C ALA A 52 11.89 10.87 -11.70
N ARG A 53 11.25 11.97 -12.10
CA ARG A 53 11.51 13.31 -11.55
C ARG A 53 10.41 13.72 -10.58
N ILE A 54 10.79 14.54 -9.61
CA ILE A 54 9.89 15.06 -8.56
C ILE A 54 8.75 15.88 -9.16
N VAL A 55 9.02 16.64 -10.22
CA VAL A 55 8.00 17.44 -10.92
C VAL A 55 6.93 16.55 -11.55
N ASP A 56 7.34 15.46 -12.20
CA ASP A 56 6.42 14.52 -12.86
C ASP A 56 5.57 13.78 -11.81
N MET A 57 6.18 13.36 -10.69
CA MET A 57 5.46 12.78 -9.56
C MET A 57 4.44 13.75 -8.96
N ALA A 58 4.80 15.01 -8.77
CA ALA A 58 3.89 16.02 -8.21
C ALA A 58 2.68 16.25 -9.14
N THR A 59 2.91 16.30 -10.45
CA THR A 59 1.85 16.39 -11.46
C THR A 59 0.95 15.16 -11.44
N HIS A 60 1.52 13.95 -11.44
CA HIS A 60 0.74 12.70 -11.43
C HIS A 60 -0.12 12.56 -10.18
N LEU A 61 0.44 12.92 -9.02
CA LEU A 61 -0.23 12.82 -7.72
C LEU A 61 -1.16 14.01 -7.41
N GLY A 62 -1.24 15.01 -8.29
CA GLY A 62 -2.02 16.23 -8.05
C GLY A 62 -1.61 16.97 -6.77
N THR A 63 -0.33 16.92 -6.38
CA THR A 63 0.15 17.44 -5.09
C THR A 63 1.33 18.41 -5.27
N SER A 64 1.70 19.10 -4.19
CA SER A 64 2.80 20.05 -4.23
C SER A 64 4.17 19.36 -4.30
N HIS A 65 5.14 20.01 -4.93
CA HIS A 65 6.55 19.57 -4.93
C HIS A 65 7.09 19.37 -3.50
N VAL A 66 6.71 20.24 -2.54
CA VAL A 66 7.13 20.15 -1.14
C VAL A 66 6.59 18.87 -0.49
N THR A 67 5.34 18.51 -0.77
CA THR A 67 4.73 17.25 -0.30
C THR A 67 5.53 16.05 -0.80
N VAL A 68 5.80 15.98 -2.11
CA VAL A 68 6.56 14.87 -2.72
C VAL A 68 7.96 14.77 -2.11
N VAL A 69 8.68 15.89 -1.95
CA VAL A 69 10.00 15.90 -1.30
C VAL A 69 9.94 15.34 0.12
N GLY A 70 8.93 15.72 0.90
CA GLY A 70 8.71 15.21 2.25
C GLY A 70 8.50 13.69 2.28
N LYS A 71 7.67 13.16 1.37
CA LYS A 71 7.43 11.72 1.24
C LYS A 71 8.69 10.98 0.79
N LEU A 72 9.40 11.50 -0.20
CA LEU A 72 10.66 10.92 -0.67
C LEU A 72 11.74 10.89 0.42
N ASN A 73 11.86 11.93 1.25
CA ASN A 73 12.80 11.93 2.39
C ASN A 73 12.54 10.74 3.33
N ARG A 74 11.26 10.44 3.59
CA ARG A 74 10.86 9.28 4.38
C ARG A 74 11.24 7.97 3.67
N LEU A 75 10.91 7.83 2.39
CA LEU A 75 11.23 6.62 1.62
C LEU A 75 12.73 6.37 1.50
N VAL A 76 13.55 7.42 1.48
CA VAL A 76 15.02 7.30 1.55
C VAL A 76 15.45 6.71 2.89
N ARG A 77 14.91 7.23 4.01
CA ARG A 77 15.21 6.72 5.35
C ARG A 77 14.75 5.26 5.51
N ASP A 78 13.62 4.93 4.91
CA ASP A 78 13.01 3.61 4.98
C ASP A 78 13.64 2.62 3.96
N GLY A 79 14.66 3.07 3.20
CA GLY A 79 15.47 2.21 2.31
C GLY A 79 14.80 1.84 0.98
N ILE A 80 13.66 2.44 0.64
CA ILE A 80 12.86 2.13 -0.55
C ILE A 80 13.41 2.83 -1.80
N VAL A 81 13.93 4.06 -1.64
CA VAL A 81 14.44 4.86 -2.75
C VAL A 81 15.81 5.46 -2.44
N ARG A 82 16.57 5.75 -3.49
CA ARG A 82 17.77 6.58 -3.45
C ARG A 82 17.59 7.80 -4.34
N ARG A 83 18.24 8.91 -3.97
CA ARG A 83 18.24 10.14 -4.77
C ARG A 83 19.65 10.50 -5.16
N GLN A 84 19.83 10.84 -6.43
CA GLN A 84 21.02 11.57 -6.87
C GLN A 84 20.77 13.08 -6.70
N ARG A 85 21.85 13.87 -6.59
CA ARG A 85 21.71 15.32 -6.48
C ARG A 85 20.94 15.87 -7.70
N HIS A 86 19.87 16.60 -7.40
CA HIS A 86 19.14 17.50 -8.30
C HIS A 86 18.31 16.95 -9.48
N ARG A 87 18.16 15.64 -9.75
CA ARG A 87 17.28 15.22 -10.87
C ARG A 87 16.44 13.96 -10.68
N ALA A 88 17.05 12.78 -10.55
CA ALA A 88 16.34 11.52 -10.65
C ALA A 88 16.21 10.78 -9.30
N VAL A 89 15.04 10.17 -9.12
CA VAL A 89 14.75 9.23 -8.02
C VAL A 89 14.84 7.81 -8.57
N PHE A 90 15.48 6.94 -7.81
CA PHE A 90 15.63 5.53 -8.17
C PHE A 90 15.14 4.63 -7.06
N LEU A 91 14.43 3.56 -7.41
CA LEU A 91 14.15 2.48 -6.47
C LEU A 91 15.45 1.79 -6.07
N THR A 92 15.53 1.43 -4.79
CA THR A 92 16.46 0.39 -4.34
C THR A 92 15.92 -0.98 -4.79
N ASP A 93 16.68 -2.05 -4.54
CA ASP A 93 16.17 -3.39 -4.86
C ASP A 93 14.96 -3.75 -3.99
N GLU A 94 14.91 -3.25 -2.75
CA GLU A 94 13.73 -3.38 -1.89
C GLU A 94 12.54 -2.59 -2.44
N GLY A 95 12.76 -1.36 -2.93
CA GLY A 95 11.70 -0.59 -3.58
C GLY A 95 11.16 -1.25 -4.84
N LYS A 96 12.01 -1.87 -5.66
CA LYS A 96 11.57 -2.64 -6.83
C LYS A 96 10.74 -3.86 -6.43
N ARG A 97 11.16 -4.57 -5.38
CA ARG A 97 10.43 -5.72 -4.85
C ARG A 97 9.05 -5.30 -4.33
N LEU A 98 8.98 -4.16 -3.65
CA LEU A 98 7.72 -3.58 -3.18
C LEU A 98 6.80 -3.22 -4.34
N ALA A 99 7.30 -2.52 -5.36
CA ALA A 99 6.52 -2.17 -6.56
C ALA A 99 6.01 -3.42 -7.30
N ALA A 100 6.85 -4.44 -7.44
CA ALA A 100 6.46 -5.71 -8.07
C ALA A 100 5.36 -6.44 -7.28
N GLN A 101 5.46 -6.45 -5.96
CA GLN A 101 4.42 -7.04 -5.10
C GLN A 101 3.11 -6.29 -5.17
N ALA A 102 3.14 -4.96 -5.17
CA ALA A 102 1.94 -4.14 -5.33
C ALA A 102 1.25 -4.46 -6.67
N ARG A 103 1.96 -4.40 -7.80
CA ARG A 103 1.40 -4.78 -9.10
C ARG A 103 0.84 -6.20 -9.17
N GLU A 104 1.47 -7.17 -8.52
CA GLU A 104 0.96 -8.55 -8.46
C GLU A 104 -0.36 -8.62 -7.69
N ARG A 105 -0.48 -7.86 -6.59
CA ARG A 105 -1.72 -7.73 -5.82
C ARG A 105 -2.80 -7.08 -6.66
N HIS A 106 -2.52 -5.94 -7.29
CA HIS A 106 -3.43 -5.24 -8.20
C HIS A 106 -3.95 -6.19 -9.27
N ALA A 107 -3.03 -6.84 -9.98
CA ALA A 107 -3.36 -7.75 -11.07
C ALA A 107 -4.25 -8.91 -10.61
N THR A 108 -3.98 -9.47 -9.43
CA THR A 108 -4.79 -10.55 -8.86
C THR A 108 -6.20 -10.08 -8.53
N VAL A 109 -6.34 -8.93 -7.86
CA VAL A 109 -7.64 -8.35 -7.50
C VAL A 109 -8.43 -8.00 -8.75
N ARG A 110 -7.82 -7.25 -9.66
CA ARG A 110 -8.40 -6.88 -10.96
C ARG A 110 -8.88 -8.10 -11.75
N SER A 111 -8.06 -9.15 -11.81
CA SER A 111 -8.42 -10.38 -12.53
C SER A 111 -9.64 -11.07 -11.92
N VAL A 112 -9.77 -11.07 -10.59
CA VAL A 112 -10.98 -11.59 -9.92
C VAL A 112 -12.19 -10.73 -10.23
N LEU A 113 -12.08 -9.40 -10.13
CA LEU A 113 -13.17 -8.47 -10.44
C LEU A 113 -13.68 -8.66 -11.87
N LEU A 114 -12.77 -8.81 -12.84
CA LEU A 114 -13.12 -9.16 -14.22
C LEU A 114 -13.82 -10.53 -14.31
N ALA A 115 -13.29 -11.54 -13.62
CA ALA A 115 -13.83 -12.90 -13.65
C ALA A 115 -15.24 -13.01 -13.03
N ILE A 116 -15.59 -12.13 -12.09
CA ILE A 116 -16.95 -12.03 -11.53
C ILE A 116 -17.88 -11.13 -12.36
N GLY A 117 -17.39 -10.54 -13.45
CA GLY A 117 -18.20 -9.80 -14.42
C GLY A 117 -18.18 -8.28 -14.28
N CYS A 118 -17.25 -7.70 -13.50
CA CYS A 118 -17.09 -6.25 -13.45
C CYS A 118 -16.60 -5.72 -14.81
N PRO A 119 -17.14 -4.58 -15.30
CA PRO A 119 -16.59 -3.89 -16.46
C PRO A 119 -15.10 -3.55 -16.27
N PRO A 120 -14.26 -3.57 -17.33
CA PRO A 120 -12.82 -3.38 -17.19
C PRO A 120 -12.41 -2.10 -16.47
N GLU A 121 -13.03 -0.97 -16.78
CA GLU A 121 -12.73 0.31 -16.13
C GLU A 121 -13.07 0.32 -14.64
N ILE A 122 -14.15 -0.38 -14.25
CA ILE A 122 -14.56 -0.51 -12.85
C ILE A 122 -13.61 -1.46 -12.12
N ALA A 123 -13.24 -2.58 -12.75
CA ALA A 123 -12.29 -3.54 -12.19
C ALA A 123 -10.91 -2.90 -11.95
N GLU A 124 -10.46 -2.01 -12.83
CA GLU A 124 -9.21 -1.27 -12.66
C GLU A 124 -9.27 -0.37 -11.42
N ARG A 125 -10.24 0.55 -11.39
CA ARG A 125 -10.39 1.53 -10.30
C ARG A 125 -10.63 0.86 -8.94
N ASP A 126 -11.47 -0.16 -8.91
CA ASP A 126 -11.80 -0.82 -7.65
C ASP A 126 -10.64 -1.69 -7.15
N ALA A 127 -9.79 -2.22 -8.05
CA ALA A 127 -8.60 -2.97 -7.67
C ALA A 127 -7.57 -2.09 -6.94
N GLU A 128 -7.32 -0.85 -7.40
CA GLU A 128 -6.40 0.10 -6.75
C GLU A 128 -6.75 0.32 -5.26
N GLY A 129 -8.05 0.41 -4.93
CA GLY A 129 -8.47 0.58 -3.53
C GLY A 129 -8.42 -0.70 -2.71
N ILE A 130 -8.84 -1.82 -3.31
CA ILE A 130 -8.96 -3.11 -2.62
C ILE A 130 -7.59 -3.71 -2.34
N GLU A 131 -6.64 -3.58 -3.26
CA GLU A 131 -5.34 -4.24 -3.15
C GLU A 131 -4.52 -3.81 -1.93
N HIS A 132 -4.73 -2.59 -1.43
CA HIS A 132 -4.06 -2.09 -0.23
C HIS A 132 -4.63 -2.70 1.05
N HIS A 133 -5.94 -2.97 1.05
CA HIS A 133 -6.68 -3.38 2.23
C HIS A 133 -6.98 -4.88 2.28
N ILE A 134 -6.76 -5.60 1.18
CA ILE A 134 -7.02 -7.04 1.09
C ILE A 134 -6.04 -7.84 1.94
N SER A 135 -6.57 -8.74 2.77
CA SER A 135 -5.74 -9.62 3.60
C SER A 135 -4.95 -10.61 2.73
N PRO A 136 -3.75 -11.04 3.16
CA PRO A 136 -2.97 -12.06 2.45
C PRO A 136 -3.75 -13.35 2.18
N GLU A 137 -4.60 -13.78 3.13
CA GLU A 137 -5.43 -14.98 3.00
C GLU A 137 -6.48 -14.83 1.91
N THR A 138 -7.11 -13.65 1.84
CA THR A 138 -8.12 -13.33 0.83
C THR A 138 -7.48 -13.24 -0.55
N LEU A 139 -6.32 -12.59 -0.65
CA LEU A 139 -5.56 -12.54 -1.91
C LEU A 139 -5.12 -13.94 -2.38
N ALA A 140 -4.67 -14.80 -1.46
CA ALA A 140 -4.33 -16.19 -1.79
C ALA A 140 -5.56 -16.99 -2.25
N ALA A 141 -6.74 -16.73 -1.67
CA ALA A 141 -8.00 -17.32 -2.11
C ALA A 141 -8.38 -16.86 -3.52
N PHE A 142 -8.20 -15.57 -3.83
CA PHE A 142 -8.39 -15.03 -5.18
C PHE A 142 -7.49 -15.73 -6.20
N GLY A 143 -6.21 -15.91 -5.88
CA GLY A 143 -5.29 -16.67 -6.73
C GLY A 143 -5.72 -18.11 -6.96
N ARG A 144 -6.28 -18.80 -5.95
CA ARG A 144 -6.83 -20.16 -6.10
C ARG A 144 -8.06 -20.17 -7.00
N PHE A 145 -8.98 -19.23 -6.79
CA PHE A 145 -10.20 -19.08 -7.59
C PHE A 145 -9.89 -18.88 -9.09
N LEU A 146 -8.93 -18.01 -9.42
CA LEU A 146 -8.51 -17.77 -10.80
C LEU A 146 -7.92 -19.04 -11.45
N ARG A 147 -7.09 -19.80 -10.72
CA ARG A 147 -6.51 -21.05 -11.22
C ARG A 147 -7.57 -22.12 -11.49
N GLN A 148 -8.57 -22.24 -10.62
CA GLN A 148 -9.69 -23.18 -10.81
C GLN A 148 -10.49 -22.85 -12.07
N ARG A 149 -10.86 -21.57 -12.26
CA ARG A 149 -11.59 -21.16 -13.47
C ARG A 149 -10.80 -21.36 -14.77
N ALA A 150 -9.48 -21.20 -14.72
CA ALA A 150 -8.63 -21.48 -15.88
C ALA A 150 -8.59 -22.98 -16.22
N GLY A 151 -8.69 -23.86 -15.22
CA GLY A 151 -8.78 -25.32 -15.43
C GLY A 151 -10.16 -25.79 -15.88
N ASP A 152 -11.24 -25.14 -15.43
CA ASP A 152 -12.62 -25.49 -15.80
C ASP A 152 -12.95 -25.10 -17.27
N GLY A 153 -12.19 -24.15 -17.86
CA GLY A 153 -12.38 -23.67 -19.23
C GLY A 153 -11.87 -24.60 -20.35
N ASP A 154 -11.18 -25.70 -20.01
CA ASP A 154 -10.64 -26.68 -20.98
C ASP A 154 -11.55 -27.91 -21.18
N GLY A 155 -12.66 -27.99 -20.43
CA GLY A 155 -13.52 -29.19 -20.36
C GLY A 155 -14.83 -29.15 -21.14
N THR A 156 -15.11 -28.13 -21.95
CA THR A 156 -16.35 -28.08 -22.75
C THR A 156 -16.10 -27.44 -24.12
N ARG A 157 -15.91 -28.28 -25.12
CA ARG A 157 -16.22 -28.04 -26.53
C ARG A 157 -17.23 -29.09 -26.98
#